data_AF-A0A950THD6-F1
#
_entry.id   AF-A0A950THD6-F1
#
_cell.length_a   1.000
_cell.length_b   1.000
_cell.length_c   1.000
_cell.angle_alpha   90.00
_cell.angle_beta   90.00
_cell.angle_gamma   90.00
#
_symmetry.space_group_name_H-M   'P 1'
#
loop_
_entity.id
_entity.type
_entity.pdbx_description
1 polymer ?
#
loop_
_entity_poly.entity_id
_entity_poly.type
_entity_poly.pdbx_seq_one_letter_code
_entity_poly.pdbx_strand_id
1 'polypeptide(L)'
;MDDELLTKLKWLIDRTEIFDLVRYERFCRDQRDWKGLIDSFVPNSRVRTTWFDGPVEEFADASRRKMTGADASVAKHWIFPTKLQINGPRALVESPALIFDRLTFDGVEFDSFQYCRFVSRVVKTPPGWRLSSFEAIYQRDQMQPVDLSKAQPVDWELLKTFRKSYRFFAYIQNRRGYEVDPELLGDDRPDLVAAFQTEEQHWLTTGE
;
A
#
# COMPACT_ATOMS: atom_id res chain seq x y z
N MET A 1 39.10 11.14 3.65
CA MET A 1 37.69 11.51 3.81
C MET A 1 37.34 11.17 5.25
N ASP A 2 36.76 12.11 5.99
CA ASP A 2 36.43 11.92 7.41
C ASP A 2 35.40 10.78 7.58
N ASP A 3 35.54 9.94 8.60
CA ASP A 3 34.69 8.77 8.87
C ASP A 3 33.23 9.17 9.10
N GLU A 4 33.02 10.36 9.69
CA GLU A 4 31.68 10.95 9.84
C GLU A 4 31.04 11.26 8.48
N LEU A 5 31.82 11.85 7.57
CA LEU A 5 31.35 12.18 6.22
C LEU A 5 31.02 10.91 5.43
N LEU A 6 31.85 9.87 5.52
CA LEU A 6 31.59 8.59 4.86
C LEU A 6 30.30 7.93 5.40
N THR A 7 30.10 7.95 6.72
CA THR A 7 28.89 7.43 7.36
C THR A 7 27.64 8.18 6.89
N LYS A 8 27.71 9.52 6.86
CA LYS A 8 26.60 10.36 6.39
C LYS A 8 26.29 10.14 4.92
N LEU A 9 27.31 10.02 4.06
CA LEU A 9 27.14 9.73 2.63
C LEU A 9 26.49 8.36 2.42
N LYS A 10 26.95 7.33 3.13
CA LYS A 10 26.34 5.99 3.07
C LYS A 10 24.86 6.02 3.44
N TRP A 11 24.53 6.70 4.54
CA TRP A 11 23.12 6.86 4.95
C TRP A 11 22.28 7.61 3.91
N LEU A 12 22.81 8.68 3.30
CA LEU A 12 22.10 9.42 2.25
C LEU A 12 21.84 8.58 0.99
N ILE A 13 22.79 7.71 0.62
CA ILE A 13 22.65 6.78 -0.50
C ILE A 13 21.58 5.74 -0.16
N ASP A 14 21.70 5.04 0.97
CA ASP A 14 20.74 4.02 1.39
C ASP A 14 19.32 4.62 1.52
N ARG A 15 19.19 5.84 2.08
CA ARG A 15 17.91 6.55 2.16
C ARG A 15 17.31 6.84 0.80
N THR A 16 18.12 7.33 -0.14
CA THR A 16 17.63 7.68 -1.49
C THR A 16 17.16 6.42 -2.21
N GLU A 17 17.95 5.35 -2.15
CA GLU A 17 17.61 4.05 -2.75
C GLU A 17 16.30 3.49 -2.20
N ILE A 18 16.12 3.50 -0.87
CA ILE A 18 14.88 3.00 -0.23
C ILE A 18 13.67 3.87 -0.57
N PHE A 19 13.83 5.19 -0.57
CA PHE A 19 12.75 6.12 -0.89
C PHE A 19 12.31 6.04 -2.35
N ASP A 20 13.25 5.85 -3.26
CA ASP A 20 12.94 5.65 -4.67
C ASP A 20 12.30 4.28 -4.90
N LEU A 21 12.79 3.24 -4.23
CA LEU A 21 12.27 1.88 -4.32
C LEU A 21 10.78 1.80 -3.95
N VAL A 22 10.34 2.38 -2.82
CA VAL A 22 8.91 2.32 -2.42
C VAL A 22 7.99 3.13 -3.33
N ARG A 23 8.50 4.17 -4.01
CA ARG A 23 7.74 4.89 -5.04
C ARG A 23 7.68 4.09 -6.34
N TYR A 24 8.82 3.56 -6.75
CA TYR A 24 8.99 2.78 -7.98
C TYR A 24 8.11 1.54 -7.97
N GLU A 25 8.09 0.81 -6.86
CA GLU A 25 7.30 -0.41 -6.71
C GLU A 25 5.80 -0.19 -7.01
N ARG A 26 5.17 0.81 -6.39
CA ARG A 26 3.77 1.14 -6.66
C ARG A 26 3.58 1.75 -8.05
N PHE A 27 4.53 2.54 -8.54
CA PHE A 27 4.49 3.06 -9.89
C PHE A 27 4.48 1.93 -10.94
N CYS A 28 5.29 0.88 -10.76
CA CYS A 28 5.29 -0.30 -11.63
C CYS A 28 3.91 -0.97 -11.67
N ARG A 29 3.27 -1.20 -10.51
CA ARG A 29 1.89 -1.72 -10.48
C ARG A 29 0.93 -0.81 -11.27
N ASP A 30 1.00 0.49 -11.03
CA ASP A 30 0.11 1.47 -11.65
C ASP A 30 0.28 1.52 -13.18
N GLN A 31 1.48 1.26 -13.68
CA GLN A 31 1.80 1.18 -15.11
C GLN A 31 1.71 -0.23 -15.69
N ARG A 32 1.29 -1.22 -14.90
CA ARG A 32 1.22 -2.65 -15.30
C ARG A 32 2.58 -3.25 -15.67
N ASP A 33 3.67 -2.67 -15.17
CA ASP A 33 5.01 -3.26 -15.22
C ASP A 33 5.13 -4.34 -14.13
N TRP A 34 4.62 -5.53 -14.45
CA TRP A 34 4.60 -6.65 -13.52
C TRP A 34 5.99 -7.15 -13.15
N LYS A 35 6.94 -7.06 -14.09
CA LYS A 35 8.32 -7.47 -13.82
C LYS A 35 8.99 -6.49 -12.86
N GLY A 36 8.90 -5.18 -13.11
CA GLY A 36 9.43 -4.17 -12.20
C GLY A 36 8.78 -4.21 -10.81
N LEU A 37 7.47 -4.50 -10.75
CA LEU A 37 6.76 -4.74 -9.50
C LEU A 37 7.38 -5.91 -8.73
N ILE A 38 7.49 -7.10 -9.34
CA ILE A 38 8.03 -8.30 -8.69
C ILE A 38 9.51 -8.11 -8.31
N ASP A 39 10.31 -7.55 -9.22
CA ASP A 39 11.75 -7.33 -9.02
C ASP A 39 12.06 -6.30 -7.90
N SER A 40 11.07 -5.51 -7.46
CA SER A 40 11.19 -4.58 -6.33
C SER A 40 11.19 -5.29 -4.97
N PHE A 41 10.76 -6.56 -4.92
CA PHE A 41 10.69 -7.37 -3.71
C PHE A 41 11.73 -8.48 -3.72
N VAL A 42 12.01 -9.04 -2.54
CA VAL A 42 12.57 -10.39 -2.45
C VAL A 42 11.47 -11.42 -2.76
N PRO A 43 11.81 -12.61 -3.31
CA PRO A 43 10.81 -13.62 -3.65
C PRO A 43 9.94 -14.00 -2.45
N ASN A 44 8.65 -14.26 -2.69
CA ASN A 44 7.65 -14.60 -1.66
C ASN A 44 7.40 -13.52 -0.59
N SER A 45 7.77 -12.26 -0.84
CA SER A 45 7.45 -11.16 0.09
C SER A 45 5.95 -11.00 0.27
N ARG A 46 5.49 -10.84 1.52
CA ARG A 46 4.06 -10.68 1.82
C ARG A 46 3.58 -9.28 1.47
N VAL A 47 2.51 -9.21 0.69
CA VAL A 47 1.76 -7.99 0.37
C VAL A 47 0.38 -8.13 0.99
N ARG A 48 -0.01 -7.19 1.85
CA ARG A 48 -1.34 -7.14 2.47
C ARG A 48 -2.04 -5.81 2.18
N THR A 49 -3.22 -5.91 1.60
CA THR A 49 -4.11 -4.80 1.24
C THR A 49 -5.56 -5.16 1.58
N THR A 50 -6.50 -4.23 1.40
CA THR A 50 -7.95 -4.48 1.55
C THR A 50 -8.52 -5.66 0.75
N TRP A 51 -7.81 -6.18 -0.26
CA TRP A 51 -8.36 -7.21 -1.17
C TRP A 51 -7.40 -8.33 -1.51
N PHE A 52 -6.24 -8.35 -0.86
CA PHE A 52 -5.19 -9.32 -1.11
C PHE A 52 -4.31 -9.48 0.12
N ASP A 53 -3.97 -10.72 0.46
CA ASP A 53 -2.95 -11.09 1.44
C ASP A 53 -2.22 -12.32 0.93
N GLY A 54 -0.93 -12.19 0.61
CA GLY A 54 -0.16 -13.26 -0.02
C GLY A 54 1.17 -12.80 -0.60
N PRO A 55 1.86 -13.65 -1.37
CA PRO A 55 3.15 -13.34 -1.97
C PRO A 55 3.03 -12.34 -3.14
N VAL A 56 4.09 -11.55 -3.37
CA VAL A 56 4.14 -10.51 -4.41
C VAL A 56 3.83 -11.02 -5.82
N GLU A 57 4.25 -12.24 -6.15
CA GLU A 57 4.04 -12.85 -7.46
C GLU A 57 2.54 -13.06 -7.71
N GLU A 58 1.83 -13.58 -6.71
CA GLU A 58 0.37 -13.74 -6.73
C GLU A 58 -0.35 -12.38 -6.69
N PHE A 59 0.21 -11.40 -5.98
CA PHE A 59 -0.32 -10.03 -5.96
C PHE A 59 -0.24 -9.38 -7.35
N ALA A 60 0.85 -9.59 -8.09
CA ALA A 60 1.02 -9.09 -9.45
C ALA A 60 -0.02 -9.71 -10.39
N ASP A 61 -0.25 -11.02 -10.29
CA ASP A 61 -1.27 -11.72 -11.08
C ASP A 61 -2.70 -11.28 -10.69
N ALA A 62 -2.99 -11.13 -9.40
CA ALA A 62 -4.27 -10.63 -8.92
C ALA A 62 -4.52 -9.17 -9.36
N SER A 63 -3.49 -8.33 -9.31
CA SER A 63 -3.52 -6.96 -9.84
C SER A 63 -3.80 -6.95 -11.34
N ARG A 64 -3.14 -7.82 -12.13
CA ARG A 64 -3.38 -7.94 -13.57
C ARG A 64 -4.86 -8.25 -13.87
N ARG A 65 -5.45 -9.20 -13.13
CA ARG A 65 -6.89 -9.54 -13.27
C ARG A 65 -7.78 -8.35 -12.90
N LYS A 66 -7.50 -7.67 -11.79
CA LYS A 66 -8.26 -6.51 -11.30
C LYS A 66 -8.20 -5.29 -12.24
N MET A 67 -7.19 -5.20 -13.08
CA MET A 67 -6.95 -4.10 -14.03
C MET A 67 -7.34 -4.45 -15.49
N THR A 68 -8.11 -5.52 -15.69
CA THR A 68 -8.58 -5.97 -17.00
C THR A 68 -10.12 -6.04 -17.03
N GLY A 69 -10.73 -5.79 -18.19
CA GLY A 69 -12.18 -5.86 -18.39
C GLY A 69 -12.88 -4.50 -18.34
N ALA A 70 -14.21 -4.51 -18.45
CA ALA A 70 -15.02 -3.29 -18.45
C ALA A 70 -14.99 -2.54 -17.11
N ASP A 71 -14.93 -3.29 -15.99
CA ASP A 71 -14.86 -2.76 -14.62
C ASP A 71 -13.42 -2.77 -14.07
N ALA A 72 -12.45 -2.60 -14.97
CA ALA A 72 -11.04 -2.56 -14.63
C ALA A 72 -10.74 -1.41 -13.67
N SER A 73 -9.98 -1.72 -12.62
CA SER A 73 -9.35 -0.70 -11.78
C SER A 73 -8.28 0.02 -12.58
N VAL A 74 -8.25 1.34 -12.50
CA VAL A 74 -7.18 2.19 -13.04
C VAL A 74 -6.46 2.95 -11.93
N ALA A 75 -6.52 2.39 -10.72
CA ALA A 75 -6.01 3.02 -9.50
C ALA A 75 -4.56 3.49 -9.65
N LYS A 76 -4.30 4.69 -9.12
CA LYS A 76 -2.98 5.31 -9.01
C LYS A 76 -2.63 5.59 -7.56
N HIS A 77 -1.33 5.66 -7.29
CA HIS A 77 -0.77 5.85 -5.97
C HIS A 77 0.18 7.04 -5.95
N TRP A 78 -0.05 7.99 -5.04
CA TRP A 78 0.94 8.98 -4.67
C TRP A 78 1.53 8.62 -3.32
N ILE A 79 2.86 8.62 -3.22
CA ILE A 79 3.59 8.10 -2.07
C ILE A 79 4.65 9.12 -1.66
N PHE A 80 4.67 9.44 -0.37
CA PHE A 80 5.52 10.46 0.21
C PHE A 80 6.36 9.84 1.34
N PRO A 81 7.42 9.06 1.03
CA PRO A 81 8.25 8.40 2.04
C PRO A 81 8.80 9.40 3.05
N THR A 82 8.56 9.15 4.33
CA THR A 82 8.83 10.13 5.38
C THR A 82 9.66 9.53 6.52
N LYS A 83 9.14 8.49 7.20
CA LYS A 83 9.80 7.92 8.37
C LYS A 83 10.61 6.70 7.95
N LEU A 84 11.94 6.84 8.00
CA LEU A 84 12.89 5.79 7.66
C LEU A 84 13.76 5.45 8.87
N GLN A 85 13.86 4.16 9.18
CA GLN A 85 14.81 3.62 10.14
C GLN A 85 15.63 2.54 9.45
N ILE A 86 16.96 2.66 9.49
CA ILE A 86 17.89 1.67 8.92
C ILE A 86 18.68 1.05 10.07
N ASN A 87 18.69 -0.29 10.13
CA ASN A 87 19.48 -1.06 11.07
C ASN A 87 20.24 -2.17 10.31
N GLY A 88 21.51 -1.89 10.00
CA GLY A 88 22.37 -2.82 9.25
C GLY A 88 21.77 -3.16 7.87
N PRO A 89 21.47 -4.45 7.59
CA PRO A 89 20.89 -4.88 6.32
C PRO A 89 19.36 -4.76 6.27
N ARG A 90 18.70 -4.16 7.27
CA ARG A 90 17.24 -4.00 7.35
C ARG A 90 16.86 -2.54 7.44
N ALA A 91 15.70 -2.21 6.90
CA ALA A 91 15.08 -0.92 7.09
C ALA A 91 13.56 -1.04 7.19
N LEU A 92 12.97 -0.11 7.92
CA LEU A 92 11.53 0.07 7.99
C LEU A 92 11.21 1.46 7.45
N VAL A 93 10.30 1.54 6.50
CA VAL A 93 9.85 2.80 5.91
C VAL A 93 8.35 2.93 5.99
N GLU A 94 7.91 4.08 6.51
CA GLU A 94 6.51 4.45 6.57
C GLU A 94 6.27 5.71 5.71
N SER A 95 5.31 5.59 4.80
CA SER A 95 5.05 6.54 3.73
C SER A 95 3.57 6.93 3.70
N PRO A 96 3.21 8.16 4.05
CA PRO A 96 1.92 8.72 3.67
C PRO A 96 1.63 8.48 2.19
N ALA A 97 0.41 8.05 1.90
CA ALA A 97 -0.01 7.69 0.56
C ALA A 97 -1.47 8.06 0.30
N LEU A 98 -1.76 8.34 -0.97
CA LEU A 98 -3.10 8.53 -1.50
C LEU A 98 -3.32 7.52 -2.62
N ILE A 99 -4.33 6.67 -2.45
CA ILE A 99 -4.84 5.81 -3.53
C ILE A 99 -6.03 6.52 -4.13
N PHE A 100 -6.09 6.59 -5.45
CA PHE A 100 -7.26 7.11 -6.14
C PHE A 100 -7.57 6.30 -7.39
N ASP A 101 -8.85 6.04 -7.62
CA ASP A 101 -9.33 5.23 -8.72
C ASP A 101 -10.63 5.83 -9.26
N ARG A 102 -10.87 5.62 -10.55
CA ARG A 102 -12.13 5.95 -11.21
C ARG A 102 -12.81 4.66 -11.62
N LEU A 103 -14.04 4.49 -11.17
CA LEU A 103 -14.82 3.28 -11.35
C LEU A 103 -16.26 3.65 -11.74
N THR A 104 -16.99 2.66 -12.24
CA THR A 104 -18.40 2.81 -12.57
C THR A 104 -19.19 1.71 -11.88
N PHE A 105 -20.23 2.09 -11.13
CA PHE A 105 -21.22 1.17 -10.58
C PHE A 105 -22.60 1.65 -10.98
N ASP A 106 -23.48 0.73 -11.38
CA ASP A 106 -24.88 1.02 -11.70
C ASP A 106 -25.04 2.16 -12.75
N GLY A 107 -24.08 2.27 -13.68
CA GLY A 107 -24.03 3.30 -14.72
C GLY A 107 -23.58 4.69 -14.23
N VAL A 108 -23.14 4.83 -12.99
CA VAL A 108 -22.60 6.08 -12.42
C VAL A 108 -21.09 5.98 -12.28
N GLU A 109 -20.37 6.84 -13.01
CA GLU A 109 -18.93 7.01 -12.86
C GLU A 109 -18.61 7.83 -11.59
N PHE A 110 -17.63 7.38 -10.81
CA PHE A 110 -17.21 8.02 -9.58
C PHE A 110 -15.69 7.93 -9.38
N ASP A 111 -15.16 8.94 -8.71
CA ASP A 111 -13.79 8.92 -8.18
C ASP A 111 -13.81 8.46 -6.73
N SER A 112 -12.84 7.64 -6.37
CA SER A 112 -12.59 7.18 -5.00
C SER A 112 -11.20 7.60 -4.55
N PHE A 113 -11.06 7.96 -3.28
CA PHE A 113 -9.80 8.38 -2.68
C PHE A 113 -9.64 7.71 -1.32
N GLN A 114 -8.51 7.04 -1.09
CA GLN A 114 -8.12 6.46 0.19
C GLN A 114 -6.83 7.11 0.69
N TYR A 115 -6.90 7.69 1.89
CA TYR A 115 -5.74 8.21 2.60
C TYR A 115 -5.21 7.12 3.52
N CYS A 116 -3.94 6.77 3.37
CA CYS A 116 -3.30 5.70 4.13
C CYS A 116 -1.82 5.98 4.36
N ARG A 117 -1.18 5.12 5.14
CA ARG A 117 0.27 5.06 5.30
C ARG A 117 0.72 3.67 4.88
N PHE A 118 1.63 3.59 3.91
CA PHE A 118 2.27 2.32 3.56
C PHE A 118 3.46 2.08 4.48
N VAL A 119 3.53 0.87 5.02
CA VAL A 119 4.62 0.39 5.84
C VAL A 119 5.28 -0.76 5.10
N SER A 120 6.59 -0.64 4.86
CA SER A 120 7.36 -1.66 4.17
C SER A 120 8.59 -2.02 4.97
N ARG A 121 8.76 -3.33 5.18
CA ARG A 121 10.06 -3.91 5.52
C ARG A 121 10.92 -3.90 4.26
N VAL A 122 12.19 -3.54 4.41
CA VAL A 122 13.16 -3.48 3.31
C VAL A 122 14.44 -4.16 3.76
N VAL A 123 15.03 -4.98 2.89
CA VAL A 123 16.25 -5.72 3.16
C VAL A 123 17.31 -5.41 2.11
N LYS A 124 18.57 -5.37 2.54
CA LYS A 124 19.71 -5.19 1.66
C LYS A 124 20.11 -6.52 1.05
N THR A 125 20.06 -6.60 -0.27
CA THR A 125 20.47 -7.75 -1.08
C THR A 125 21.76 -7.43 -1.84
N PRO A 126 22.48 -8.40 -2.44
CA PRO A 126 23.65 -8.08 -3.24
C PRO A 126 23.37 -7.09 -4.39
N PRO A 127 22.21 -7.15 -5.08
CA PRO A 127 21.81 -6.14 -6.07
C PRO A 127 21.28 -4.80 -5.52
N GLY A 128 21.22 -4.60 -4.20
CA GLY A 128 20.67 -3.39 -3.57
C GLY A 128 19.50 -3.65 -2.63
N TRP A 129 18.81 -2.61 -2.20
CA TRP A 129 17.63 -2.71 -1.32
C TRP A 129 16.43 -3.30 -2.07
N ARG A 130 15.66 -4.15 -1.40
CA ARG A 130 14.42 -4.77 -1.89
C ARG A 130 13.37 -4.83 -0.79
N LEU A 131 12.10 -4.70 -1.13
CA LEU A 131 11.01 -4.88 -0.17
C LEU A 131 10.97 -6.34 0.30
N SER A 132 10.70 -6.56 1.57
CA SER A 132 10.39 -7.89 2.13
C SER A 132 8.94 -7.98 2.66
N SER A 133 8.26 -6.85 2.82
CA SER A 133 6.82 -6.79 3.04
C SER A 133 6.23 -5.47 2.58
N PHE A 134 4.91 -5.45 2.40
CA PHE A 134 4.12 -4.25 2.17
C PHE A 134 2.76 -4.38 2.86
N GLU A 135 2.41 -3.43 3.73
CA GLU A 135 1.11 -3.34 4.38
C GLU A 135 0.65 -1.88 4.50
N ALA A 136 -0.66 -1.65 4.57
CA ALA A 136 -1.24 -0.31 4.67
C ALA A 136 -1.93 -0.11 6.01
N ILE A 137 -1.73 1.08 6.60
CA ILE A 137 -2.52 1.59 7.72
C ILE A 137 -3.50 2.62 7.15
N TYR A 138 -4.79 2.32 7.20
CA TYR A 138 -5.85 3.16 6.63
C TYR A 138 -6.26 4.30 7.57
N GLN A 139 -6.64 5.45 7.02
CA GLN A 139 -6.94 6.64 7.84
C GLN A 139 -8.35 7.17 7.62
N ARG A 140 -8.70 7.41 6.35
CA ARG A 140 -10.02 7.82 5.90
C ARG A 140 -10.12 7.66 4.40
N ASP A 141 -11.34 7.67 3.90
CA ASP A 141 -11.62 7.67 2.47
C ASP A 141 -12.83 8.53 2.11
N GLN A 142 -13.02 8.70 0.81
CA GLN A 142 -14.16 9.38 0.23
C GLN A 142 -14.44 8.82 -1.16
N MET A 143 -15.69 8.95 -1.58
CA MET A 143 -16.18 8.56 -2.90
C MET A 143 -17.10 9.68 -3.39
N GLN A 144 -16.98 10.05 -4.66
CA GLN A 144 -17.76 11.13 -5.26
C GLN A 144 -18.09 10.83 -6.72
N PRO A 145 -19.35 11.00 -7.15
CA PRO A 145 -19.71 10.88 -8.56
C PRO A 145 -18.96 11.93 -9.38
N VAL A 146 -18.57 11.58 -10.60
CA VAL A 146 -17.94 12.54 -11.52
C VAL A 146 -18.96 13.60 -11.96
N ASP A 147 -20.18 13.17 -12.25
CA ASP A 147 -21.33 14.05 -12.44
C ASP A 147 -22.06 14.25 -11.10
N LEU A 148 -21.90 15.45 -10.51
CA LEU A 148 -22.48 15.78 -9.20
C LEU A 148 -24.01 15.84 -9.19
N SER A 149 -24.66 15.80 -10.36
CA SER A 149 -26.11 15.67 -10.44
C SER A 149 -26.59 14.24 -10.19
N LYS A 150 -25.70 13.25 -10.29
CA LYS A 150 -26.02 11.83 -10.04
C LYS A 150 -25.96 11.52 -8.54
N ALA A 151 -26.87 10.66 -8.10
CA ALA A 151 -26.78 10.05 -6.78
C ALA A 151 -25.54 9.15 -6.71
N GLN A 152 -24.90 9.09 -5.53
CA GLN A 152 -23.82 8.15 -5.28
C GLN A 152 -24.32 6.70 -5.41
N PRO A 153 -23.65 5.80 -6.17
CA PRO A 153 -24.04 4.41 -6.33
C PRO A 153 -23.65 3.58 -5.10
N VAL A 154 -24.20 3.95 -3.94
CA VAL A 154 -23.85 3.42 -2.63
C VAL A 154 -25.09 2.89 -1.92
N ASP A 155 -25.03 1.62 -1.51
CA ASP A 155 -25.93 1.10 -0.47
C ASP A 155 -25.45 1.61 0.89
N TRP A 156 -26.18 2.58 1.45
CA TRP A 156 -25.81 3.23 2.70
C TRP A 156 -25.96 2.34 3.94
N GLU A 157 -26.84 1.32 3.91
CA GLU A 157 -26.97 0.40 5.04
C GLU A 157 -25.80 -0.58 5.07
N LEU A 158 -25.41 -1.12 3.91
CA LEU A 158 -24.20 -1.93 3.79
C LEU A 158 -22.94 -1.10 4.10
N LEU A 159 -22.85 0.14 3.61
CA LEU A 159 -21.69 0.99 3.87
C LEU A 159 -21.41 1.19 5.37
N LYS A 160 -22.47 1.29 6.20
CA LYS A 160 -22.35 1.49 7.65
C LYS A 160 -21.70 0.31 8.38
N THR A 161 -21.69 -0.89 7.79
CA THR A 161 -21.05 -2.07 8.40
C THR A 161 -19.53 -2.03 8.27
N PHE A 162 -18.98 -1.19 7.38
CA PHE A 162 -17.53 -1.07 7.21
C PHE A 162 -16.90 -0.03 8.14
N ARG A 163 -15.66 -0.32 8.52
CA ARG A 163 -14.81 0.50 9.40
C ARG A 163 -14.52 1.86 8.80
N LYS A 164 -14.39 2.89 9.65
CA LYS A 164 -14.35 4.31 9.24
C LYS A 164 -13.09 4.67 8.45
N SER A 165 -11.99 3.98 8.71
CA SER A 165 -10.69 4.29 8.12
C SER A 165 -10.56 3.92 6.64
N TYR A 166 -11.40 3.00 6.14
CA TYR A 166 -11.40 2.48 4.76
C TYR A 166 -12.83 2.08 4.33
N ARG A 167 -13.84 2.84 4.72
CA ARG A 167 -15.26 2.50 4.57
C ARG A 167 -15.71 2.35 3.13
N PHE A 168 -15.55 3.39 2.33
CA PHE A 168 -15.92 3.39 0.91
C PHE A 168 -15.03 2.43 0.12
N PHE A 169 -13.76 2.34 0.49
CA PHE A 169 -12.81 1.43 -0.14
C PHE A 169 -13.22 -0.03 0.11
N ALA A 170 -13.57 -0.39 1.35
CA ALA A 170 -14.13 -1.72 1.66
C ALA A 170 -15.42 -2.00 0.89
N TYR A 171 -16.33 -1.03 0.83
CA TYR A 171 -17.57 -1.17 0.04
C TYR A 171 -17.28 -1.43 -1.45
N ILE A 172 -16.35 -0.69 -2.05
CA ILE A 172 -15.93 -0.90 -3.45
C ILE A 172 -15.35 -2.31 -3.63
N GLN A 173 -14.52 -2.76 -2.69
CA GLN A 173 -13.95 -4.11 -2.75
C GLN A 173 -15.03 -5.19 -2.61
N ASN A 174 -15.96 -5.03 -1.68
CA ASN A 174 -17.10 -5.93 -1.50
C ASN A 174 -18.00 -6.00 -2.74
N ARG A 175 -18.38 -4.86 -3.32
CA ARG A 175 -19.13 -4.77 -4.59
C ARG A 175 -18.44 -5.48 -5.76
N ARG A 176 -17.11 -5.63 -5.69
CA ARG A 176 -16.28 -6.32 -6.70
C ARG A 176 -16.00 -7.78 -6.34
N GLY A 177 -16.66 -8.32 -5.33
CA GLY A 177 -16.58 -9.73 -4.92
C GLY A 177 -15.40 -10.07 -4.01
N TYR A 178 -14.72 -9.09 -3.42
CA TYR A 178 -13.65 -9.33 -2.45
C TYR A 178 -14.21 -9.31 -1.02
N GLU A 179 -13.73 -10.23 -0.20
CA GLU A 179 -13.94 -10.19 1.24
C GLU A 179 -12.86 -9.30 1.88
N VAL A 180 -13.29 -8.36 2.71
CA VAL A 180 -12.39 -7.40 3.36
C VAL A 180 -12.23 -7.81 4.81
N ASP A 181 -10.99 -8.10 5.21
CA ASP A 181 -10.65 -8.49 6.57
C ASP A 181 -11.01 -7.36 7.56
N PRO A 182 -11.84 -7.62 8.58
CA PRO A 182 -12.21 -6.62 9.58
C PRO A 182 -11.05 -6.21 10.49
N GLU A 183 -9.96 -6.99 10.54
CA GLU A 183 -8.76 -6.75 11.34
C GLU A 183 -7.61 -6.09 10.54
N LEU A 184 -7.91 -5.45 9.40
CA LEU A 184 -6.95 -4.58 8.72
C LEU A 184 -6.53 -3.39 9.60
N LEU A 185 -5.31 -2.91 9.39
CA LEU A 185 -4.78 -1.79 10.16
C LEU A 185 -5.49 -0.49 9.77
N GLY A 186 -5.93 0.27 10.77
CA GLY A 186 -6.46 1.60 10.55
C GLY A 186 -6.39 2.45 11.80
N ASP A 187 -6.35 3.78 11.63
CA ASP A 187 -6.26 4.72 12.75
C ASP A 187 -7.49 4.64 13.70
N ASP A 188 -8.57 3.99 13.28
CA ASP A 188 -9.74 3.67 14.11
C ASP A 188 -9.60 2.39 14.97
N ARG A 189 -8.50 1.64 14.83
CA ARG A 189 -8.09 0.50 15.70
C ARG A 189 -6.65 0.69 16.18
N PRO A 190 -6.41 1.62 17.12
CA PRO A 190 -5.06 1.91 17.61
C PRO A 190 -4.40 0.72 18.30
N ASP A 191 -5.18 -0.23 18.82
CA ASP A 191 -4.70 -1.50 19.39
C ASP A 191 -3.96 -2.36 18.35
N LEU A 192 -4.55 -2.56 17.16
CA LEU A 192 -3.93 -3.32 16.08
C LEU A 192 -2.70 -2.59 15.51
N VAL A 193 -2.80 -1.27 15.35
CA VAL A 193 -1.68 -0.45 14.87
C VAL A 193 -0.49 -0.51 15.84
N ALA A 194 -0.74 -0.46 17.14
CA ALA A 194 0.32 -0.54 18.15
C ALA A 194 0.98 -1.93 18.20
N ALA A 195 0.19 -2.99 18.10
CA ALA A 195 0.71 -4.37 18.02
C ALA A 195 1.60 -4.54 16.78
N PHE A 196 1.08 -4.14 15.60
CA PHE A 196 1.83 -4.16 14.35
C PHE A 196 3.14 -3.36 14.44
N GLN A 197 3.10 -2.12 14.95
CA GLN A 197 4.30 -1.31 15.10
C GLN A 197 5.35 -1.96 16.03
N THR A 198 4.90 -2.65 17.07
CA THR A 198 5.79 -3.39 17.98
C THR A 198 6.48 -4.53 17.25
N GLU A 199 5.74 -5.30 16.45
CA GLU A 199 6.28 -6.37 15.61
C GLU A 199 7.27 -5.84 14.57
N GLU A 200 6.96 -4.73 13.91
CA GLU A 200 7.86 -4.11 12.93
C GLU A 200 9.16 -3.59 13.55
N GLN A 201 9.11 -3.02 14.76
CA GLN A 201 10.32 -2.62 15.48
C GLN A 201 11.14 -3.82 15.98
N HIS A 202 10.47 -4.88 16.42
CA HIS A 202 11.12 -6.12 16.78
C HIS A 202 11.89 -6.68 15.58
N TRP A 203 11.22 -6.86 14.44
CA TRP A 203 11.83 -7.33 13.20
C TRP A 203 13.00 -6.45 12.74
N LEU A 204 12.86 -5.12 12.82
CA LEU A 204 13.96 -4.22 12.46
C LEU A 204 15.21 -4.46 13.31
N THR A 205 15.02 -4.78 14.60
CA THR A 205 16.08 -4.95 15.59
C THR A 205 16.69 -6.35 15.58
N THR A 206 15.87 -7.40 15.49
CA THR A 206 16.29 -8.80 15.62
C THR A 206 16.34 -9.51 14.27
N GLY A 207 15.41 -9.22 13.37
CA GLY A 207 15.23 -9.90 12.08
C GLY A 207 14.22 -11.04 12.12
N GLU A 208 13.62 -11.23 13.29
CA GLU A 208 12.58 -12.22 13.58
C GLU A 208 11.19 -11.60 13.36
#